data_AF-A0A1S0TE60-F1
#
_entry.id   AF-A0A1S0TE60-F1
#
_cell.length_a   1.000
_cell.length_b   1.000
_cell.length_c   1.000
_cell.angle_alpha   90.00
_cell.angle_beta   90.00
_cell.angle_gamma   90.00
#
_symmetry.space_group_name_H-M   'P 1'
#
loop_
_entity.id
_entity.type
_entity.pdbx_description
1 polymer ?
#
loop_
_entity_poly.entity_id
_entity_poly.type
_entity_poly.pdbx_seq_one_letter_code
_entity_poly.pdbx_strand_id
1 'polypeptide(L)' 'IALMTAAYVRGDDERSRKMRRNIVRYCVLSQALVFRDISMKVRKRFPTLDSVVAGG' A
#
# COMPACT_ATOMS: atom_id res chain seq x y z
N ILE A 1 4.35 10.51 0.96
CA ILE A 1 5.14 9.29 1.22
C ILE A 1 5.94 8.86 0.00
N ALA A 2 5.34 8.62 -1.18
CA ALA A 2 6.08 8.14 -2.36
C ALA A 2 7.28 9.02 -2.78
N LEU A 3 7.11 10.35 -2.82
CA LEU A 3 8.21 11.31 -3.09
C LEU A 3 9.36 11.18 -2.09
N MET A 4 9.04 11.06 -0.80
CA MET A 4 10.04 10.87 0.26
C MET A 4 10.74 9.52 0.10
N THR A 5 9.99 8.45 -0.13
CA THR A 5 10.58 7.11 -0.36
C THR A 5 11.51 7.11 -1.58
N ALA A 6 11.18 7.84 -2.65
CA ALA A 6 12.05 7.98 -3.81
C ALA A 6 13.33 8.78 -3.51
N ALA A 7 13.24 9.83 -2.69
CA ALA A 7 14.37 10.68 -2.33
C ALA A 7 15.34 10.00 -1.34
N TYR A 8 14.82 9.26 -0.36
CA TYR A 8 15.62 8.67 0.73
C TYR A 8 16.10 7.24 0.45
N VAL A 9 15.37 6.45 -0.34
CA VAL A 9 15.80 5.09 -0.73
C VAL A 9 16.53 5.14 -2.06
N ARG A 10 17.85 5.35 -1.99
CA ARG A 10 18.74 5.42 -3.15
C ARG A 10 19.04 4.02 -3.72
N GLY A 11 19.55 3.99 -4.94
CA GLY A 11 19.91 2.76 -5.67
C GLY A 11 19.03 2.52 -6.89
N ASP A 12 19.65 2.12 -8.00
CA ASP A 12 18.96 1.80 -9.26
C ASP A 12 18.86 0.29 -9.54
N ASP A 13 19.43 -0.51 -8.65
CA ASP A 13 19.32 -1.96 -8.71
C ASP A 13 17.87 -2.43 -8.46
N GLU A 14 17.60 -3.65 -8.88
CA GLU A 14 16.27 -4.25 -8.78
C GLU A 14 15.77 -4.34 -7.34
N ARG A 15 16.67 -4.60 -6.38
CA ARG A 15 16.32 -4.68 -4.97
C ARG A 15 15.88 -3.31 -4.45
N SER A 16 16.61 -2.24 -4.77
CA SER A 16 16.23 -0.87 -4.41
C SER A 16 14.89 -0.44 -5.03
N ARG A 17 14.61 -0.83 -6.28
CA ARG A 17 13.28 -0.61 -6.89
C ARG A 17 12.17 -1.38 -6.19
N LYS A 18 12.38 -2.66 -5.91
CA LYS A 18 11.42 -3.50 -5.16
C LYS A 18 11.15 -2.92 -3.77
N MET A 19 12.19 -2.45 -3.08
CA MET A 19 12.05 -1.82 -1.77
C MET A 19 11.18 -0.56 -1.82
N ARG A 20 11.44 0.36 -2.76
CA ARG A 20 10.60 1.56 -2.94
C ARG A 20 9.13 1.21 -3.20
N ARG A 21 8.87 0.25 -4.09
CA ARG A 21 7.51 -0.21 -4.41
C ARG A 21 6.82 -0.83 -3.20
N ASN A 22 7.51 -1.69 -2.46
CA ASN A 22 6.95 -2.36 -1.29
C ASN A 22 6.62 -1.38 -0.17
N ILE A 23 7.48 -0.39 0.09
CA ILE A 23 7.21 0.66 1.07
C ILE A 23 5.91 1.39 0.73
N VAL A 24 5.76 1.85 -0.52
CA VAL A 24 4.54 2.54 -0.94
C VAL A 24 3.32 1.63 -0.86
N ARG A 25 3.44 0.37 -1.32
CA ARG A 25 2.35 -0.62 -1.26
C ARG A 25 1.88 -0.85 0.18
N TYR A 26 2.80 -0.97 1.15
CA TYR A 26 2.44 -1.14 2.55
C TYR A 26 1.80 0.09 3.17
N CYS A 27 2.24 1.30 2.80
CA CYS A 27 1.58 2.53 3.26
C CYS A 27 0.15 2.66 2.72
N VAL A 28 -0.08 2.31 1.46
CA VAL A 28 -1.42 2.31 0.86
C VAL A 28 -2.29 1.20 1.46
N LEU A 29 -1.74 0.00 1.67
CA LEU A 29 -2.44 -1.09 2.34
C LEU A 29 -2.90 -0.68 3.75
N SER A 30 -2.03 -0.06 4.54
CA SER A 30 -2.38 0.44 5.87
C SER A 30 -3.52 1.45 5.83
N GLN A 31 -3.48 2.43 4.90
CA GLN A 31 -4.58 3.36 4.69
C GLN A 31 -5.89 2.67 4.28
N ALA A 32 -5.81 1.67 3.39
CA ALA A 32 -6.98 0.92 2.93
C ALA A 32 -7.63 0.13 4.08
N LEU A 33 -6.83 -0.47 4.97
CA LEU A 33 -7.33 -1.17 6.16
C LEU A 33 -7.98 -0.20 7.15
N VAL A 34 -7.34 0.94 7.44
CA VAL A 34 -7.95 1.98 8.29
C VAL A 34 -9.26 2.48 7.70
N PHE A 35 -9.31 2.75 6.38
CA PHE A 35 -10.53 3.18 5.73
C PHE A 35 -11.62 2.11 5.71
N ARG A 36 -11.27 0.82 5.62
CA ARG A 36 -12.22 -0.29 5.74
C ARG A 36 -12.91 -0.29 7.11
N ASP A 37 -12.19 0.08 8.17
CA ASP A 37 -12.73 0.08 9.53
C ASP A 37 -13.66 1.28 9.81
N ILE A 38 -13.36 2.45 9.23
CA ILE A 38 -14.13 3.68 9.49
C ILE A 38 -15.17 4.03 8.40
N SER A 39 -15.01 3.53 7.17
CA SER A 39 -15.87 3.89 6.03
C SER A 39 -16.69 2.71 5.54
N MET A 40 -18.02 2.80 5.69
CA MET A 40 -18.95 1.77 5.21
C MET A 40 -18.84 1.52 3.70
N LYS A 41 -18.47 2.53 2.90
CA LYS A 41 -18.25 2.36 1.45
C LYS A 41 -17.05 1.48 1.18
N VAL A 42 -15.95 1.70 1.90
CA VAL A 42 -14.71 0.90 1.75
C VAL A 42 -14.90 -0.49 2.32
N ARG A 43 -15.62 -0.64 3.44
CA ARG A 43 -15.98 -1.96 3.99
C ARG A 43 -16.83 -2.79 3.03
N LYS A 44 -17.75 -2.17 2.28
CA LYS A 44 -18.53 -2.85 1.23
C LYS A 44 -17.68 -3.22 0.01
N ARG A 45 -16.70 -2.38 -0.35
CA ARG A 45 -15.78 -2.67 -1.46
C ARG A 45 -14.79 -3.77 -1.11
N PHE A 46 -14.34 -3.83 0.14
CA PHE A 46 -13.41 -4.83 0.65
C PHE A 46 -13.96 -5.55 1.89
N PRO A 47 -14.96 -6.44 1.73
CA PRO A 47 -15.63 -7.08 2.86
C PRO A 47 -14.74 -8.02 3.66
N THR A 48 -13.71 -8.60 3.04
CA THR A 48 -12.76 -9.56 3.66
C THR A 48 -11.33 -9.16 3.35
N LEU A 49 -10.36 -9.70 4.11
CA LEU A 49 -8.95 -9.49 3.78
C LEU A 49 -8.58 -10.10 2.41
N ASP A 50 -9.21 -11.22 2.03
CA ASP A 50 -9.01 -11.82 0.69
C ASP A 50 -9.42 -10.87 -0.43
N SER A 51 -10.49 -10.08 -0.24
CA SER A 51 -10.88 -9.06 -1.23
C SER A 51 -9.87 -7.92 -1.34
N VAL A 52 -9.11 -7.63 -0.26
CA VAL A 52 -8.01 -6.67 -0.29
C VAL A 52 -6.82 -7.25 -1.04
N VAL A 53 -6.50 -8.53 -0.80
CA VAL A 53 -5.42 -9.25 -1.51
C VAL A 53 -5.73 -9.34 -3.00
N ALA A 54 -6.95 -9.71 -3.38
CA ALA A 54 -7.39 -9.80 -4.77
C ALA A 54 -7.48 -8.43 -5.48
N GLY A 55 -7.59 -7.34 -4.73
CA GLY A 55 -7.58 -5.98 -5.26
C GLY A 55 -6.18 -5.42 -5.52
N GLY A 56 -5.13 -6.17 -5.20
CA GLY A 56 -3.73 -5.71 -5.23
C GLY A 56 -2.81 -6.53 -6.11
#